data_AF-A0A970K7X9-F1
#
_entry.id   AF-A0A970K7X9-F1
#
_cell.length_a   1.000
_cell.length_b   1.000
_cell.length_c   1.000
_cell.angle_alpha   90.00
_cell.angle_beta   90.00
_cell.angle_gamma   90.00
#
_symmetry.space_group_name_H-M   'P 1'
#
loop_
_entity.id
_entity.type
_entity.pdbx_description
1 polymer ?
#
loop_
_entity_poly.entity_id
_entity_poly.type
_entity_poly.pdbx_seq_one_letter_code
_entity_poly.pdbx_strand_id
1 'polypeptide(L)'
;MAVWLIRAGAHGEYEEKYITENRVYVTWENLDVDLSKLKNRDELTAIMNEKYPDAKPKTIQNWVSQVFPFAHAIQKGDLVVLPLKTQPAIQIGEVTSDYHFNKKAENPFYHWRTVKWIGEAIPRANFGQDLLYSFGAFMSICRIQRNNAENRINNMRKNGWKPETQPMPVAGGTDAPGDGDEYTNLEDLARDQIAQLISLRFKGHNLTRLVDAILRAQGYTTYLSPEGPDGGADILAGAGPLGFGAPRLCVEVKSGEAPVDRPTVDKLLGAVTKFGAQEGLFVSWSGFKS
;
A
#
# COMPACT_ATOMS: atom_id res chain seq x y z
N MET A 1 18.54 -6.54 -11.43
CA MET A 1 17.93 -5.88 -10.25
C MET A 1 16.59 -6.51 -10.06
N ALA A 2 16.42 -7.31 -9.01
CA ALA A 2 15.17 -8.01 -8.74
C ALA A 2 14.15 -7.08 -8.07
N VAL A 3 12.87 -7.44 -8.18
CA VAL A 3 11.77 -6.82 -7.45
C VAL A 3 11.23 -7.82 -6.44
N TRP A 4 11.14 -7.40 -5.19
CA TRP A 4 10.67 -8.20 -4.07
C TRP A 4 9.43 -7.58 -3.46
N LEU A 5 8.34 -8.34 -3.35
CA LEU A 5 7.21 -7.98 -2.52
C LEU A 5 7.58 -8.28 -1.06
N ILE A 6 7.45 -7.28 -0.18
CA ILE A 6 7.64 -7.44 1.26
C ILE A 6 6.48 -6.74 1.98
N ARG A 7 5.66 -7.50 2.70
CA ARG A 7 4.56 -6.96 3.52
C ARG A 7 4.99 -6.66 4.95
N ALA A 8 4.33 -5.68 5.54
CA ALA A 8 4.58 -5.20 6.89
C ALA A 8 3.44 -5.63 7.84
N GLY A 9 3.20 -6.94 7.92
CA GLY A 9 2.13 -7.52 8.74
C GLY A 9 0.88 -7.90 7.93
N ALA A 10 -0.04 -8.64 8.56
CA ALA A 10 -1.27 -9.10 7.90
C ALA A 10 -2.28 -7.96 7.70
N HIS A 11 -2.25 -6.97 8.60
CA HIS A 11 -3.12 -5.81 8.62
C HIS A 11 -2.36 -4.49 8.39
N GLY A 12 -1.06 -4.56 8.08
CA GLY A 12 -0.20 -3.39 7.92
C GLY A 12 0.34 -2.82 9.23
N GLU A 13 0.26 -3.59 10.31
CA GLU A 13 0.63 -3.18 11.67
C GLU A 13 2.11 -2.76 11.82
N TYR A 14 2.98 -3.11 10.86
CA TYR A 14 4.40 -2.76 10.87
C TYR A 14 4.77 -1.69 9.83
N GLU A 15 3.81 -1.15 9.07
CA GLU A 15 4.08 -0.20 7.97
C GLU A 15 4.83 1.04 8.46
N GLU A 16 4.36 1.65 9.55
CA GLU A 16 4.98 2.85 10.13
C GLU A 16 6.43 2.58 10.55
N LYS A 17 6.69 1.44 11.19
CA LYS A 17 8.05 1.06 11.60
C LYS A 17 8.98 0.87 10.40
N TYR A 18 8.49 0.22 9.34
CA TYR A 18 9.28 0.00 8.12
C TYR A 18 9.68 1.33 7.47
N ILE A 19 8.70 2.26 7.39
CA ILE A 19 8.87 3.56 6.76
C ILE A 19 9.81 4.44 7.58
N THR A 20 9.52 4.62 8.86
CA THR A 20 10.27 5.52 9.76
C THR A 20 11.71 5.06 9.98
N GLU A 21 11.95 3.76 10.13
CA GLU A 21 13.29 3.21 10.34
C GLU A 21 14.06 2.98 9.04
N ASN A 22 13.44 3.20 7.87
CA ASN A 22 14.02 2.92 6.56
C ASN A 22 14.51 1.46 6.46
N ARG A 23 13.68 0.53 6.93
CA ARG A 23 14.03 -0.89 7.03
C ARG A 23 12.87 -1.76 6.64
N VAL A 24 13.18 -2.92 6.09
CA VAL A 24 12.23 -4.02 5.93
C VAL A 24 12.66 -5.21 6.76
N TYR A 25 11.68 -5.96 7.28
CA TYR A 25 11.90 -6.98 8.27
C TYR A 25 11.37 -8.35 7.84
N VAL A 26 11.88 -9.40 8.46
CA VAL A 26 11.19 -10.69 8.56
C VAL A 26 10.40 -10.68 9.86
N THR A 27 9.09 -10.87 9.79
CA THR A 27 8.18 -10.70 10.95
C THR A 27 7.61 -12.01 11.46
N TRP A 28 8.41 -13.08 11.43
CA TRP A 28 8.05 -14.38 11.99
C TRP A 28 8.44 -14.42 13.48
N GLU A 29 7.44 -14.66 14.34
CA GLU A 29 7.64 -14.58 15.80
C GLU A 29 8.67 -15.56 16.33
N ASN A 30 9.51 -15.14 17.26
CA ASN A 30 10.53 -15.97 17.90
C ASN A 30 11.57 -16.56 16.94
N LEU A 31 11.69 -16.05 15.71
CA LEU A 31 12.76 -16.43 14.78
C LEU A 31 14.06 -15.71 15.13
N ASP A 32 14.66 -16.04 16.28
CA ASP A 32 15.85 -15.37 16.82
C ASP A 32 17.18 -16.07 16.41
N VAL A 33 17.22 -16.65 15.21
CA VAL A 33 18.37 -17.41 14.69
C VAL A 33 18.94 -16.72 13.46
N ASP A 34 20.26 -16.55 13.43
CA ASP A 34 20.97 -15.93 12.31
C ASP A 34 20.81 -16.74 11.00
N LEU A 35 19.98 -16.24 10.10
CA LEU A 35 19.61 -16.93 8.86
C LEU A 35 20.79 -16.99 7.87
N SER A 36 21.76 -16.07 7.98
CA SER A 36 22.92 -16.03 7.09
C SER A 36 23.86 -17.23 7.28
N LYS A 37 23.81 -17.89 8.45
CA LYS A 37 24.62 -19.07 8.77
C LYS A 37 24.06 -20.37 8.20
N LEU A 38 22.83 -20.35 7.72
CA LEU A 38 22.13 -21.52 7.19
C LEU A 38 22.53 -21.73 5.73
N LYS A 39 22.96 -22.95 5.38
CA LYS A 39 23.49 -23.24 4.03
C LYS A 39 22.41 -23.51 3.00
N ASN A 40 21.27 -24.03 3.44
CA ASN A 40 20.20 -24.47 2.57
C ASN A 40 18.83 -24.35 3.26
N ARG A 41 17.78 -24.56 2.47
CA ARG A 41 16.39 -24.50 2.94
C ARG A 41 16.04 -25.60 3.93
N ASP A 42 16.72 -26.74 3.89
CA ASP A 42 16.45 -27.87 4.79
C ASP A 42 16.88 -27.55 6.23
N GLU A 43 18.02 -26.87 6.41
CA GLU A 43 18.47 -26.36 7.71
C GLU A 43 17.46 -25.36 8.30
N LEU A 44 16.93 -24.44 7.48
CA LEU A 44 15.88 -23.52 7.93
C LEU A 44 14.57 -24.26 8.23
N THR A 45 14.23 -25.29 7.44
CA THR A 45 13.05 -26.12 7.65
C THR A 45 13.11 -26.82 9.01
N ALA A 46 14.28 -27.35 9.40
CA ALA A 46 14.47 -27.96 10.71
C ALA A 46 14.24 -26.96 11.85
N ILE A 47 14.85 -25.77 11.77
CA ILE A 47 14.67 -24.69 12.78
C ILE A 47 13.21 -24.25 12.87
N MET A 48 12.54 -24.11 11.73
CA MET A 48 11.13 -23.71 11.67
C MET A 48 10.22 -24.77 12.29
N ASN A 49 10.47 -26.07 12.06
CA ASN A 49 9.70 -27.14 12.73
C ASN A 49 9.91 -27.15 14.24
N GLU A 50 11.13 -26.85 14.72
CA GLU A 50 11.41 -26.76 16.15
C GLU A 50 10.70 -25.57 16.81
N LYS A 51 10.72 -24.40 16.15
CA LYS A 51 10.13 -23.16 16.68
C LYS A 51 8.61 -23.10 16.56
N TYR A 52 8.03 -23.79 15.59
CA TYR A 52 6.59 -23.79 15.32
C TYR A 52 6.06 -25.24 15.25
N PRO A 53 6.06 -25.98 16.37
CA PRO A 53 5.69 -27.39 16.40
C PRO A 53 4.23 -27.64 16.00
N ASP A 54 3.36 -26.64 16.18
CA ASP A 54 1.94 -26.70 15.84
C ASP A 54 1.64 -26.38 14.36
N ALA A 55 2.63 -25.87 13.62
CA ALA A 55 2.45 -25.51 12.22
C ALA A 55 2.52 -26.76 11.32
N LYS A 56 1.61 -26.82 10.34
CA LYS A 56 1.58 -27.93 9.38
C LYS A 56 2.84 -27.93 8.49
N PRO A 57 3.34 -29.08 8.03
CA PRO A 57 4.54 -29.16 7.19
C PRO A 57 4.50 -28.27 5.94
N LYS A 58 3.34 -28.20 5.25
CA LYS A 58 3.16 -27.33 4.07
C LYS A 58 3.26 -25.85 4.41
N THR A 59 2.81 -25.45 5.61
CA THR A 59 2.93 -24.08 6.12
C THR A 59 4.39 -23.74 6.37
N ILE A 60 5.14 -24.64 7.01
CA ILE A 60 6.58 -24.48 7.25
C ILE A 60 7.32 -24.33 5.91
N GLN A 61 7.05 -25.18 4.93
CA GLN A 61 7.67 -25.10 3.60
C GLN A 61 7.40 -23.75 2.92
N ASN A 62 6.18 -23.23 3.03
CA ASN A 62 5.82 -21.90 2.53
C ASN A 62 6.57 -20.79 3.28
N TRP A 63 6.69 -20.87 4.60
CA TRP A 63 7.46 -19.87 5.36
C TRP A 63 8.95 -19.92 5.00
N VAL A 64 9.53 -21.11 4.86
CA VAL A 64 10.91 -21.30 4.44
C VAL A 64 11.16 -20.70 3.05
N SER A 65 10.22 -20.87 2.11
CA SER A 65 10.35 -20.31 0.76
C SER A 65 10.34 -18.78 0.73
N GLN A 66 9.75 -18.13 1.73
CA GLN A 66 9.69 -16.68 1.90
C GLN A 66 10.90 -16.13 2.70
N VAL A 67 11.22 -16.78 3.81
CA VAL A 67 12.23 -16.30 4.76
C VAL A 67 13.66 -16.55 4.25
N PHE A 68 13.92 -17.69 3.61
CA PHE A 68 15.25 -18.03 3.14
C PHE A 68 15.79 -17.03 2.09
N PRO A 69 15.02 -16.64 1.05
CA PRO A 69 15.46 -15.62 0.09
C PRO A 69 15.75 -14.26 0.72
N PHE A 70 15.09 -13.89 1.82
CA PHE A 70 15.36 -12.61 2.48
C PHE A 70 16.81 -12.50 2.94
N ALA A 71 17.37 -13.56 3.51
CA ALA A 71 18.75 -13.58 3.96
C ALA A 71 19.75 -13.83 2.81
N HIS A 72 19.41 -14.72 1.87
CA HIS A 72 20.38 -15.26 0.90
C HIS A 72 20.26 -14.73 -0.53
N ALA A 73 19.08 -14.28 -0.96
CA ALA A 73 18.81 -13.93 -2.35
C ALA A 73 18.63 -12.43 -2.59
N ILE A 74 18.06 -11.69 -1.62
CA ILE A 74 17.93 -10.23 -1.73
C ILE A 74 19.32 -9.58 -1.68
N GLN A 75 19.60 -8.69 -2.63
CA GLN A 75 20.88 -8.00 -2.74
C GLN A 75 20.74 -6.48 -2.67
N LYS A 76 21.85 -5.78 -2.39
CA LYS A 76 21.91 -4.32 -2.52
C LYS A 76 21.56 -3.92 -3.95
N GLY A 77 20.75 -2.87 -4.07
CA GLY A 77 20.22 -2.37 -5.33
C GLY A 77 18.92 -3.05 -5.77
N ASP A 78 18.51 -4.18 -5.19
CA ASP A 78 17.18 -4.74 -5.47
C ASP A 78 16.06 -3.80 -5.00
N LEU A 79 14.91 -3.91 -5.65
CA LEU A 79 13.73 -3.12 -5.32
C LEU A 79 12.80 -3.89 -4.38
N VAL A 80 12.22 -3.17 -3.43
CA VAL A 80 11.18 -3.65 -2.54
C VAL A 80 9.87 -2.95 -2.86
N VAL A 81 8.81 -3.73 -3.00
CA VAL A 81 7.43 -3.29 -3.12
C VAL A 81 6.74 -3.57 -1.78
N LEU A 82 6.25 -2.54 -1.12
CA LEU A 82 5.46 -2.62 0.10
C LEU A 82 4.07 -2.03 -0.18
N PRO A 83 3.07 -2.87 -0.50
CA PRO A 83 1.68 -2.42 -0.57
C PRO A 83 1.20 -2.00 0.81
N LEU A 84 0.60 -0.82 0.91
CA LEU A 84 0.04 -0.32 2.17
C LEU A 84 -1.39 -0.81 2.36
N LYS A 85 -1.73 -1.18 3.59
CA LYS A 85 -3.07 -1.50 4.08
C LYS A 85 -3.72 -0.30 4.77
N THR A 86 -2.91 0.63 5.29
CA THR A 86 -3.38 1.90 5.88
C THR A 86 -3.98 2.86 4.84
N GLN A 87 -3.53 2.78 3.58
CA GLN A 87 -4.04 3.59 2.47
C GLN A 87 -3.87 2.85 1.13
N PRO A 88 -4.66 3.17 0.08
CA PRO A 88 -4.62 2.47 -1.21
C PRO A 88 -3.41 2.90 -2.08
N ALA A 89 -2.21 2.73 -1.52
CA ALA A 89 -0.95 3.13 -2.13
C ALA A 89 0.13 2.06 -1.97
N ILE A 90 1.23 2.21 -2.69
CA ILE A 90 2.37 1.30 -2.69
C ILE A 90 3.64 2.12 -2.41
N GLN A 91 4.42 1.64 -1.46
CA GLN A 91 5.78 2.11 -1.21
C GLN A 91 6.78 1.33 -2.06
N ILE A 92 7.73 2.03 -2.68
CA ILE A 92 8.84 1.43 -3.41
C ILE A 92 10.16 1.84 -2.77
N GLY A 93 10.92 0.84 -2.31
CA GLY A 93 12.24 1.00 -1.70
C GLY A 93 13.34 0.39 -2.55
N GLU A 94 14.55 0.91 -2.42
CA GLU A 94 15.78 0.32 -2.94
C GLU A 94 16.61 -0.22 -1.77
N VAL A 95 17.01 -1.49 -1.80
CA VAL A 95 17.81 -2.11 -0.74
C VAL A 95 19.21 -1.50 -0.73
N THR A 96 19.64 -0.98 0.42
CA THR A 96 20.93 -0.29 0.57
C THR A 96 21.91 -1.00 1.50
N SER A 97 21.48 -2.04 2.22
CA SER A 97 22.34 -2.85 3.09
C SER A 97 22.35 -4.33 2.72
N ASP A 98 23.34 -5.04 3.26
CA ASP A 98 23.30 -6.49 3.31
C ASP A 98 22.27 -6.94 4.38
N TYR A 99 22.12 -8.24 4.56
CA TYR A 99 21.29 -8.81 5.61
C TYR A 99 21.85 -8.47 6.99
N HIS A 100 20.98 -8.05 7.90
CA HIS A 100 21.31 -7.83 9.31
C HIS A 100 20.50 -8.75 10.22
N PHE A 101 21.16 -9.22 11.26
CA PHE A 101 20.57 -9.98 12.35
C PHE A 101 20.97 -9.39 13.71
N ASN A 102 20.00 -9.26 14.61
CA ASN A 102 20.25 -8.94 16.01
C ASN A 102 19.37 -9.79 16.91
N LYS A 103 19.97 -10.76 17.62
CA LYS A 103 19.28 -11.63 18.57
C LYS A 103 18.59 -10.88 19.73
N LYS A 104 19.09 -9.69 20.09
CA LYS A 104 18.55 -8.87 21.18
C LYS A 104 17.49 -7.87 20.72
N ALA A 105 17.13 -7.87 19.43
CA ALA A 105 16.04 -7.03 18.95
C ALA A 105 14.70 -7.52 19.50
N GLU A 106 13.71 -6.62 19.47
CA GLU A 106 12.34 -6.93 19.85
C GLU A 106 11.73 -7.97 18.90
N ASN A 107 10.93 -8.91 19.43
CA ASN A 107 10.17 -9.86 18.64
C ASN A 107 9.08 -9.12 17.81
N PRO A 108 8.93 -9.35 16.49
CA PRO A 108 9.65 -10.29 15.61
C PRO A 108 10.80 -9.67 14.78
N PHE A 109 11.28 -8.48 15.12
CA PHE A 109 12.21 -7.66 14.34
C PHE A 109 13.69 -8.05 14.45
N TYR A 110 13.99 -9.36 14.49
CA TYR A 110 15.36 -9.88 14.58
C TYR A 110 16.17 -9.69 13.29
N HIS A 111 15.48 -9.68 12.16
CA HIS A 111 16.08 -9.69 10.83
C HIS A 111 15.64 -8.49 10.03
N TRP A 112 16.58 -7.79 9.41
CA TRP A 112 16.24 -6.62 8.60
C TRP A 112 17.24 -6.32 7.48
N ARG A 113 16.79 -5.47 6.56
CA ARG A 113 17.61 -4.80 5.54
C ARG A 113 17.23 -3.32 5.46
N THR A 114 18.21 -2.44 5.36
CA THR A 114 17.96 -1.01 5.12
C THR A 114 17.47 -0.82 3.70
N VAL A 115 16.45 0.00 3.55
CA VAL A 115 15.91 0.43 2.27
C VAL A 115 15.92 1.94 2.21
N LYS A 116 16.15 2.49 1.03
CA LYS A 116 15.85 3.89 0.73
C LYS A 116 14.51 3.94 0.02
N TRP A 117 13.51 4.57 0.61
CA TRP A 117 12.24 4.80 -0.08
C TRP A 117 12.47 5.77 -1.25
N ILE A 118 12.17 5.32 -2.46
CA ILE A 118 12.38 6.05 -3.71
C ILE A 118 11.06 6.38 -4.41
N GLY A 119 9.96 5.73 -3.99
CA GLY A 119 8.61 5.97 -4.44
C GLY A 119 7.68 5.94 -3.25
N GLU A 120 7.26 7.13 -2.80
CA GLU A 120 6.51 7.30 -1.57
C GLU A 120 5.01 7.38 -1.83
N ALA A 121 4.25 6.45 -1.23
CA ALA A 121 2.79 6.38 -1.30
C ALA A 121 2.24 6.53 -2.73
N ILE A 122 2.76 5.73 -3.67
CA ILE A 122 2.33 5.77 -5.07
C ILE A 122 0.91 5.20 -5.18
N PRO A 123 -0.06 5.94 -5.75
CA PRO A 123 -1.43 5.44 -5.90
C PRO A 123 -1.47 4.11 -6.67
N ARG A 124 -2.26 3.15 -6.18
CA ARG A 124 -2.40 1.83 -6.85
C ARG A 124 -2.89 1.96 -8.30
N ALA A 125 -3.73 2.96 -8.58
CA ALA A 125 -4.22 3.28 -9.92
C ALA A 125 -3.11 3.66 -10.93
N ASN A 126 -1.89 3.97 -10.47
CA ASN A 126 -0.77 4.27 -11.35
C ASN A 126 -0.12 3.02 -11.93
N PHE A 127 -0.38 1.85 -11.36
CA PHE A 127 0.17 0.58 -11.82
C PHE A 127 -0.84 -0.15 -12.71
N GLY A 128 -0.34 -0.89 -13.71
CA GLY A 128 -1.20 -1.76 -14.52
C GLY A 128 -1.80 -2.90 -13.69
N GLN A 129 -3.01 -3.32 -14.06
CA GLN A 129 -3.78 -4.31 -13.30
C GLN A 129 -3.06 -5.66 -13.11
N ASP A 130 -2.31 -6.09 -14.12
CA ASP A 130 -1.49 -7.29 -14.09
C ASP A 130 -0.34 -7.23 -13.08
N LEU A 131 0.24 -6.04 -12.91
CA LEU A 131 1.26 -5.81 -11.91
C LEU A 131 0.66 -5.74 -10.50
N LEU A 132 -0.51 -5.12 -10.35
CA LEU A 132 -1.28 -5.14 -9.11
C LEU A 132 -1.65 -6.57 -8.68
N TYR A 133 -1.99 -7.46 -9.62
CA TYR A 133 -2.19 -8.89 -9.32
C TYR A 133 -0.95 -9.52 -8.72
N SER A 134 0.23 -9.23 -9.28
CA SER A 134 1.49 -9.72 -8.74
C SER A 134 1.77 -9.16 -7.34
N PHE A 135 1.42 -7.90 -7.08
CA PHE A 135 1.55 -7.29 -5.74
C PHE A 135 0.49 -7.81 -4.74
N GLY A 136 -0.58 -8.42 -5.24
CA GLY A 136 -1.62 -9.12 -4.48
C GLY A 136 -1.30 -10.59 -4.16
N ALA A 137 -0.10 -11.08 -4.50
CA ALA A 137 0.31 -12.47 -4.21
C ALA A 137 0.21 -12.80 -2.71
N PHE A 138 -0.27 -13.97 -2.32
CA PHE A 138 -0.57 -14.28 -0.91
C PHE A 138 0.65 -14.21 0.05
N MET A 139 1.86 -14.46 -0.46
CA MET A 139 3.09 -14.51 0.34
C MET A 139 3.55 -13.12 0.81
N SER A 140 4.02 -13.02 2.06
CA SER A 140 4.56 -11.79 2.64
C SER A 140 5.90 -11.39 2.04
N ILE A 141 6.77 -12.36 1.71
CA ILE A 141 8.06 -12.11 1.07
C ILE A 141 8.18 -12.99 -0.16
N CYS A 142 8.16 -12.41 -1.36
CA CYS A 142 8.39 -13.16 -2.59
C CYS A 142 9.00 -12.30 -3.69
N ARG A 143 9.64 -12.95 -4.66
CA ARG A 143 10.18 -12.26 -5.84
C ARG A 143 9.08 -12.10 -6.88
N ILE A 144 8.90 -10.88 -7.38
CA ILE A 144 7.99 -10.60 -8.49
C ILE A 144 8.75 -10.76 -9.80
N GLN A 145 8.43 -11.82 -10.56
CA GLN A 145 9.10 -12.16 -11.82
C GLN A 145 8.20 -12.00 -13.06
N ARG A 146 6.88 -12.06 -12.87
CA ARG A 146 5.89 -12.00 -13.97
C ARG A 146 5.70 -10.57 -14.48
N ASN A 147 5.02 -10.44 -15.63
CA ASN A 147 4.50 -9.18 -16.16
C ASN A 147 5.55 -8.07 -16.39
N ASN A 148 6.80 -8.47 -16.61
CA ASN A 148 7.93 -7.56 -16.85
C ASN A 148 8.11 -6.50 -15.73
N ALA A 149 7.80 -6.89 -14.47
CA ALA A 149 7.76 -5.99 -13.32
C ALA A 149 9.05 -5.16 -13.14
N GLU A 150 10.22 -5.79 -13.29
CA GLU A 150 11.52 -5.12 -13.12
C GLU A 150 11.67 -3.92 -14.07
N ASN A 151 11.33 -4.07 -15.35
CA ASN A 151 11.43 -2.97 -16.33
C ASN A 151 10.34 -1.91 -16.13
N ARG A 152 9.13 -2.33 -15.75
CA ARG A 152 7.99 -1.42 -15.56
C ARG A 152 8.19 -0.49 -14.36
N ILE A 153 8.60 -1.04 -13.21
CA ILE A 153 8.92 -0.22 -12.03
C ILE A 153 10.07 0.74 -12.33
N ASN A 154 11.07 0.32 -13.11
CA ASN A 154 12.15 1.21 -13.57
C ASN A 154 11.64 2.35 -14.46
N ASN A 155 10.72 2.07 -15.38
CA ASN A 155 10.13 3.09 -16.23
C ASN A 155 9.25 4.07 -15.42
N MET A 156 8.51 3.56 -14.44
CA MET A 156 7.77 4.40 -13.50
C MET A 156 8.71 5.28 -12.66
N ARG A 157 9.84 4.74 -12.18
CA ARG A 157 10.85 5.55 -11.50
C ARG A 157 11.34 6.71 -12.37
N LYS A 158 11.58 6.47 -13.67
CA LYS A 158 12.01 7.50 -14.62
C LYS A 158 10.92 8.53 -14.96
N ASN A 159 9.64 8.12 -14.94
CA ASN A 159 8.51 9.01 -15.24
C ASN A 159 8.00 9.80 -14.01
N GLY A 160 8.66 9.63 -12.85
CA GLY A 160 8.26 10.27 -11.59
C GLY A 160 7.04 9.62 -10.94
N TRP A 161 6.90 8.29 -11.07
CA TRP A 161 5.82 7.48 -10.50
C TRP A 161 4.42 7.84 -10.99
N LYS A 162 4.34 8.41 -12.20
CA LYS A 162 3.08 8.71 -12.89
C LYS A 162 2.44 7.43 -13.44
N PRO A 163 1.13 7.44 -13.71
CA PRO A 163 0.44 6.28 -14.27
C PRO A 163 1.17 5.66 -15.45
N GLU A 164 1.26 4.33 -15.44
CA GLU A 164 1.83 3.58 -16.55
C GLU A 164 1.02 3.85 -17.84
N THR A 165 1.72 4.19 -18.92
CA THR A 165 1.11 4.45 -20.24
C THR A 165 0.88 3.19 -21.08
N GLN A 166 1.00 2.00 -20.48
CA GLN A 166 0.77 0.74 -21.19
C GLN A 166 -0.73 0.44 -21.28
N PRO A 167 -1.22 -0.09 -22.42
CA PRO A 167 -2.60 -0.54 -22.52
C PRO A 167 -2.86 -1.62 -21.47
N MET A 168 -4.04 -1.59 -20.85
CA MET A 168 -4.52 -2.70 -20.03
C MET A 168 -4.38 -3.99 -20.85
N PRO A 169 -3.75 -5.05 -20.33
CA PRO A 169 -3.86 -6.35 -20.98
C PRO A 169 -5.35 -6.71 -20.99
N VAL A 170 -5.87 -6.95 -22.18
CA VAL A 170 -7.19 -7.54 -22.40
C VAL A 170 -7.19 -8.87 -21.65
N ALA A 171 -8.22 -9.11 -20.82
CA ALA A 171 -8.43 -10.39 -20.16
C ALA A 171 -8.31 -11.53 -21.20
N GLY A 172 -7.26 -12.35 -21.13
CA GLY A 172 -7.05 -13.39 -22.14
C GLY A 172 -5.66 -14.01 -22.28
N GLY A 173 -4.67 -13.69 -21.43
CA GLY A 173 -3.37 -14.38 -21.43
C GLY A 173 -3.35 -15.51 -20.42
N THR A 174 -3.69 -16.73 -20.84
CA THR A 174 -3.37 -17.96 -20.09
C THR A 174 -1.88 -18.23 -20.22
N ASP A 175 -1.08 -17.68 -19.31
CA ASP A 175 0.27 -18.19 -19.08
C ASP A 175 0.22 -19.35 -18.08
N ALA A 176 0.88 -20.43 -18.47
CA ALA A 176 0.86 -21.75 -17.84
C ALA A 176 1.05 -21.73 -16.31
N PRO A 177 0.45 -22.71 -15.59
CA PRO A 177 0.59 -22.82 -14.14
C PRO A 177 2.04 -23.16 -13.78
N GLY A 178 2.80 -22.15 -13.35
CA GLY A 178 4.01 -22.35 -12.57
C GLY A 178 3.60 -22.59 -11.12
N ASP A 179 4.04 -23.72 -10.55
CA ASP A 179 3.71 -24.23 -9.22
C ASP A 179 3.53 -23.14 -8.15
N GLY A 180 2.29 -23.03 -7.68
CA GLY A 180 1.87 -22.08 -6.67
C GLY A 180 0.54 -21.48 -7.09
N ASP A 181 -0.56 -22.08 -6.65
CA ASP A 181 -1.90 -21.47 -6.73
C ASP A 181 -1.86 -20.12 -5.99
N GLU A 182 -1.46 -19.06 -6.71
CA GLU A 182 -1.58 -17.68 -6.27
C GLU A 182 -3.05 -17.30 -6.33
N TYR A 183 -3.79 -17.67 -5.28
CA TYR A 183 -5.08 -17.06 -5.01
C TYR A 183 -4.85 -15.54 -4.87
N THR A 184 -5.23 -14.80 -5.89
CA THR A 184 -5.25 -13.33 -5.86
C THR A 184 -6.20 -12.91 -4.75
N ASN A 185 -5.80 -11.98 -3.89
CA ASN A 185 -6.72 -11.41 -2.92
C ASN A 185 -7.88 -10.71 -3.65
N LEU A 186 -9.05 -11.37 -3.68
CA LEU A 186 -10.24 -10.89 -4.37
C LEU A 186 -10.69 -9.52 -3.87
N GLU A 187 -10.47 -9.23 -2.58
CA GLU A 187 -10.79 -7.93 -2.01
C GLU A 187 -9.88 -6.84 -2.56
N ASP A 188 -8.56 -7.06 -2.56
CA ASP A 188 -7.60 -6.11 -3.11
C ASP A 188 -7.86 -5.89 -4.61
N LEU A 189 -8.18 -6.96 -5.35
CA LEU A 189 -8.58 -6.87 -6.76
C LEU A 189 -9.84 -6.01 -6.96
N ALA A 190 -10.92 -6.30 -6.22
CA ALA A 190 -12.16 -5.53 -6.36
C ALA A 190 -11.93 -4.05 -6.05
N ARG A 191 -11.15 -3.75 -5.00
CA ARG A 191 -10.77 -2.38 -4.64
C ARG A 191 -9.96 -1.71 -5.76
N ASP A 192 -9.03 -2.42 -6.38
CA ASP A 192 -8.21 -1.89 -7.48
C ASP A 192 -9.04 -1.54 -8.72
N GLN A 193 -9.97 -2.43 -9.11
CA GLN A 193 -10.85 -2.17 -10.24
C GLN A 193 -11.77 -0.97 -9.99
N ILE A 194 -12.32 -0.86 -8.78
CA ILE A 194 -13.11 0.31 -8.36
C ILE A 194 -12.24 1.57 -8.42
N ALA A 195 -11.02 1.51 -7.90
CA ALA A 195 -10.11 2.66 -7.89
C ALA A 195 -9.73 3.12 -9.31
N GLN A 196 -9.45 2.19 -10.22
CA GLN A 196 -9.20 2.52 -11.63
C GLN A 196 -10.42 3.16 -12.29
N LEU A 197 -11.62 2.60 -12.08
CA LEU A 197 -12.84 3.16 -12.63
C LEU A 197 -13.09 4.59 -12.12
N ILE A 198 -12.90 4.82 -10.82
CA ILE A 198 -13.03 6.16 -10.22
C ILE A 198 -11.98 7.11 -10.83
N SER A 199 -10.72 6.69 -10.91
CA SER A 199 -9.62 7.48 -11.50
C SER A 199 -9.87 7.85 -12.96
N LEU A 200 -10.55 6.99 -13.73
CA LEU A 200 -10.88 7.23 -15.13
C LEU A 200 -12.07 8.17 -15.31
N ARG A 201 -13.08 8.09 -14.43
CA ARG A 201 -14.37 8.78 -14.60
C ARG A 201 -14.51 10.06 -13.79
N PHE A 202 -13.79 10.20 -12.68
CA PHE A 202 -14.02 11.26 -11.69
C PHE A 202 -12.80 12.16 -11.45
N LYS A 203 -11.95 12.38 -12.47
CA LYS A 203 -10.84 13.35 -12.35
C LYS A 203 -11.33 14.79 -12.13
N GLY A 204 -10.53 15.60 -11.43
CA GLY A 204 -10.82 17.01 -11.18
C GLY A 204 -12.00 17.20 -10.21
N HIS A 205 -12.87 18.16 -10.51
CA HIS A 205 -14.07 18.48 -9.71
C HIS A 205 -15.11 17.34 -9.68
N ASN A 206 -15.03 16.37 -10.59
CA ASN A 206 -15.95 15.23 -10.58
C ASN A 206 -15.77 14.35 -9.33
N LEU A 207 -14.57 14.27 -8.74
CA LEU A 207 -14.36 13.56 -7.49
C LEU A 207 -15.19 14.18 -6.37
N THR A 208 -15.26 15.51 -6.31
CA THR A 208 -16.09 16.23 -5.34
C THR A 208 -17.56 15.84 -5.49
N ARG A 209 -18.07 15.71 -6.72
CA ARG A 209 -19.44 15.24 -6.97
C ARG A 209 -19.68 13.80 -6.50
N LEU A 210 -18.67 12.92 -6.60
CA LEU A 210 -18.77 11.56 -6.07
C LEU A 210 -18.83 11.56 -4.54
N VAL A 211 -17.97 12.36 -3.89
CA VAL A 211 -17.97 12.52 -2.42
C VAL A 211 -19.30 13.09 -1.94
N ASP A 212 -19.85 14.10 -2.62
CA ASP A 212 -21.18 14.66 -2.36
C ASP A 212 -22.27 13.60 -2.40
N ALA A 213 -22.28 12.77 -3.45
CA ALA A 213 -23.24 11.68 -3.59
C ALA A 213 -23.11 10.62 -2.48
N ILE A 214 -21.89 10.30 -2.03
CA ILE A 214 -21.64 9.37 -0.93
C ILE A 214 -22.20 9.94 0.39
N LEU A 215 -21.95 11.21 0.69
CA LEU A 215 -22.47 11.86 1.89
C LEU A 215 -24.01 11.88 1.89
N ARG A 216 -24.63 12.18 0.75
CA ARG A 216 -26.10 12.09 0.59
C ARG A 216 -26.62 10.68 0.83
N ALA A 217 -25.94 9.66 0.28
CA ALA A 217 -26.31 8.26 0.49
C ALA A 217 -26.19 7.84 1.97
N GLN A 218 -25.29 8.46 2.73
CA GLN A 218 -25.17 8.27 4.19
C GLN A 218 -26.22 9.05 5.00
N GLY A 219 -27.10 9.82 4.35
CA GLY A 219 -28.19 10.56 5.00
C GLY A 219 -27.86 12.01 5.35
N TYR A 220 -26.73 12.54 4.88
CA TYR A 220 -26.44 13.97 5.01
C TYR A 220 -27.21 14.78 3.96
N THR A 221 -27.67 15.96 4.38
CA THR A 221 -28.04 17.01 3.44
C THR A 221 -26.78 17.81 3.12
N THR A 222 -26.46 17.95 1.84
CA THR A 222 -25.19 18.55 1.40
C THR A 222 -25.39 19.80 0.54
N TYR A 223 -24.43 20.72 0.64
CA TYR A 223 -24.25 21.86 -0.23
C TYR A 223 -22.88 21.75 -0.91
N LEU A 224 -22.87 21.64 -2.23
CA LEU A 224 -21.67 21.61 -3.05
C LEU A 224 -21.30 23.05 -3.45
N SER A 225 -20.09 23.49 -3.11
CA SER A 225 -19.61 24.82 -3.47
C SER A 225 -19.52 24.99 -5.00
N PRO A 226 -19.88 26.15 -5.56
CA PRO A 226 -19.70 26.44 -6.99
C PRO A 226 -18.21 26.57 -7.34
N GLU A 227 -17.83 26.26 -8.59
CA GLU A 227 -16.43 26.35 -9.02
C GLU A 227 -15.89 27.80 -8.92
N GLY A 228 -14.82 28.02 -8.13
CA GLY A 228 -14.23 29.35 -7.94
C GLY A 228 -13.14 29.38 -6.86
N PRO A 229 -12.63 30.57 -6.45
CA PRO A 229 -11.76 30.69 -5.28
C PRO A 229 -12.57 30.37 -4.03
N ASP A 230 -12.60 29.08 -3.70
CA ASP A 230 -13.43 28.56 -2.64
C ASP A 230 -12.94 29.06 -1.29
N GLY A 231 -13.90 29.50 -0.48
CA GLY A 231 -13.66 30.07 0.84
C GLY A 231 -13.17 29.06 1.89
N GLY A 232 -12.58 27.93 1.47
CA GLY A 232 -11.95 26.91 2.30
C GLY A 232 -12.65 25.55 2.35
N ALA A 233 -13.71 25.30 1.57
CA ALA A 233 -14.42 24.03 1.58
C ALA A 233 -15.13 23.73 0.25
N ASP A 234 -15.02 22.49 -0.22
CA ASP A 234 -15.68 21.97 -1.40
C ASP A 234 -17.14 21.56 -1.12
N ILE A 235 -17.42 20.96 0.04
CA ILE A 235 -18.76 20.51 0.42
C ILE A 235 -19.04 20.89 1.88
N LEU A 236 -20.24 21.39 2.14
CA LEU A 236 -20.79 21.50 3.49
C LEU A 236 -21.86 20.42 3.66
N ALA A 237 -21.83 19.69 4.77
CA ALA A 237 -22.82 18.64 5.04
C ALA A 237 -23.41 18.80 6.45
N GLY A 238 -24.70 18.53 6.60
CA GLY A 238 -25.37 18.52 7.90
C GLY A 238 -26.39 17.39 8.00
N ALA A 239 -26.57 16.86 9.21
CA ALA A 239 -27.48 15.75 9.44
C ALA A 239 -28.95 16.17 9.41
N GLY A 240 -29.82 15.19 9.21
CA GLY A 240 -31.27 15.36 9.23
C GLY A 240 -31.84 15.97 7.95
N PRO A 241 -33.18 16.00 7.83
CA PRO A 241 -33.88 16.28 6.57
C PRO A 241 -33.72 17.71 6.05
N LEU A 242 -33.32 18.65 6.92
CA LEU A 242 -33.10 20.05 6.57
C LEU A 242 -31.62 20.45 6.59
N GLY A 243 -30.70 19.53 6.93
CA GLY A 243 -29.26 19.80 6.97
C GLY A 243 -28.78 20.71 8.11
N PHE A 244 -29.62 20.97 9.11
CA PHE A 244 -29.24 21.77 10.30
C PHE A 244 -28.82 20.91 11.50
N GLY A 245 -28.97 19.59 11.41
CA GLY A 245 -28.59 18.66 12.47
C GLY A 245 -27.09 18.48 12.58
N ALA A 246 -26.65 18.03 13.76
CA ALA A 246 -25.27 17.64 14.02
C ALA A 246 -25.05 16.15 13.65
N PRO A 247 -23.83 15.75 13.23
CA PRO A 247 -22.67 16.62 13.01
C PRO A 247 -22.80 17.45 11.73
N ARG A 248 -22.25 18.68 11.75
CA ARG A 248 -22.04 19.48 10.53
C ARG A 248 -20.58 19.36 10.12
N LEU A 249 -20.37 19.04 8.86
CA LEU A 249 -19.07 18.74 8.29
C LEU A 249 -18.66 19.85 7.32
N CYS A 250 -17.38 20.20 7.38
CA CYS A 250 -16.68 20.96 6.36
C CYS A 250 -15.78 19.98 5.59
N VAL A 251 -15.98 19.84 4.29
CA VAL A 251 -15.30 18.82 3.49
C VAL A 251 -14.41 19.47 2.44
N GLU A 252 -13.16 19.04 2.37
CA GLU A 252 -12.21 19.39 1.30
C GLU A 252 -11.84 18.12 0.53
N VAL A 253 -11.86 18.19 -0.80
CA VAL A 253 -11.62 17.09 -1.71
C VAL A 253 -10.44 17.43 -2.63
N LYS A 254 -9.40 16.59 -2.59
CA LYS A 254 -8.24 16.67 -3.48
C LYS A 254 -8.18 15.47 -4.40
N SER A 255 -8.35 15.73 -5.69
CA SER A 255 -8.20 14.75 -6.78
C SER A 255 -6.81 14.76 -7.43
N GLY A 256 -5.82 15.39 -6.78
CA GLY A 256 -4.45 15.48 -7.28
C GLY A 256 -3.74 14.12 -7.35
N GLU A 257 -2.66 14.06 -8.12
CA GLU A 257 -1.86 12.84 -8.30
C GLU A 257 -0.81 12.62 -7.21
N ALA A 258 -0.47 13.67 -6.44
CA ALA A 258 0.54 13.61 -5.38
C ALA A 258 -0.12 13.51 -3.99
N PRO A 259 0.43 12.70 -3.05
CA PRO A 259 -0.07 12.62 -1.69
C PRO A 259 -0.10 14.00 -1.00
N VAL A 260 -1.14 14.22 -0.21
CA VAL A 260 -1.38 15.51 0.46
C VAL A 260 -0.47 15.64 1.68
N ASP A 261 0.13 16.83 1.85
CA ASP A 261 0.98 17.14 2.98
C ASP A 261 0.19 17.75 4.16
N ARG A 262 0.78 17.70 5.35
CA ARG A 262 0.15 18.21 6.58
C ARG A 262 -0.29 19.68 6.49
N PRO A 263 0.54 20.63 5.98
CA PRO A 263 0.12 22.02 5.87
C PRO A 263 -1.14 22.22 5.00
N THR A 264 -1.36 21.36 4.00
CA THR A 264 -2.58 21.40 3.19
C THR A 264 -3.79 20.93 3.98
N VAL A 265 -3.65 19.89 4.81
CA VAL A 265 -4.72 19.42 5.70
C VAL A 265 -5.07 20.47 6.76
N ASP A 266 -4.06 21.12 7.35
CA ASP A 266 -4.27 22.12 8.41
C ASP A 266 -5.11 23.31 7.94
N LYS A 267 -5.12 23.64 6.63
CA LYS A 267 -5.97 24.70 6.06
C LYS A 267 -7.46 24.43 6.23
N LEU A 268 -7.88 23.16 6.26
CA LEU A 268 -9.29 22.79 6.46
C LEU A 268 -9.80 23.22 7.85
N LEU A 269 -8.93 23.26 8.87
CA LEU A 269 -9.32 23.69 10.22
C LEU A 269 -9.82 25.14 10.26
N GLY A 270 -9.23 26.00 9.43
CA GLY A 270 -9.70 27.39 9.27
C GLY A 270 -11.11 27.45 8.68
N ALA A 271 -11.42 26.57 7.72
CA ALA A 271 -12.73 26.49 7.12
C ALA A 271 -13.79 25.91 8.07
N VAL A 272 -13.44 24.88 8.84
CA VAL A 272 -14.32 24.32 9.89
C VAL A 272 -14.79 25.43 10.84
N THR A 273 -13.86 26.27 11.30
CA THR A 273 -14.17 27.41 12.17
C THR A 273 -15.02 28.45 11.46
N LYS A 274 -14.64 28.83 10.24
CA LYS A 274 -15.34 29.85 9.43
C LYS A 274 -16.80 29.48 9.17
N PHE A 275 -17.08 28.21 8.88
CA PHE A 275 -18.42 27.72 8.57
C PHE A 275 -19.18 27.19 9.80
N GLY A 276 -18.60 27.25 11.00
CA GLY A 276 -19.23 26.79 12.23
C GLY A 276 -19.53 25.28 12.24
N ALA A 277 -18.75 24.50 11.49
CA ALA A 277 -18.83 23.05 11.46
C ALA A 277 -18.25 22.46 12.75
N GLN A 278 -18.74 21.31 13.19
CA GLN A 278 -18.16 20.58 14.32
C GLN A 278 -16.93 19.79 13.90
N GLU A 279 -16.91 19.31 12.66
CA GLU A 279 -15.89 18.38 12.17
C GLU A 279 -15.43 18.76 10.76
N GLY A 280 -14.19 18.40 10.43
CA GLY A 280 -13.60 18.52 9.10
C GLY A 280 -13.38 17.14 8.49
N LEU A 281 -13.76 16.95 7.24
CA LEU A 281 -13.46 15.74 6.46
C LEU A 281 -12.53 16.10 5.30
N PHE A 282 -11.31 15.56 5.32
CA PHE A 282 -10.37 15.74 4.22
C PHE A 282 -10.32 14.47 3.37
N VAL A 283 -10.67 14.57 2.09
CA VAL A 283 -10.66 13.45 1.15
C VAL A 283 -9.52 13.65 0.15
N SER A 284 -8.57 12.72 0.12
CA SER A 284 -7.46 12.72 -0.84
C SER A 284 -7.47 11.44 -1.68
N TRP A 285 -7.51 11.57 -3.00
CA TRP A 285 -7.41 10.41 -3.89
C TRP A 285 -6.03 9.74 -3.86
N SER A 286 -4.97 10.55 -3.72
CA SER A 286 -3.57 10.13 -3.71
C SER A 286 -3.04 9.76 -2.32
N GLY A 287 -3.89 9.78 -1.28
CA GLY A 287 -3.50 9.52 0.09
C GLY A 287 -2.76 10.69 0.75
N PHE A 288 -2.04 10.39 1.84
CA PHE A 288 -1.36 11.37 2.68
C PHE A 288 0.11 11.03 2.86
N LYS A 289 0.95 12.06 3.01
CA LYS A 289 2.34 11.87 3.41
C LYS A 289 2.41 11.51 4.90
N SER A 290 3.26 10.54 5.23
CA SER A 290 3.61 10.16 6.60
C SER A 290 4.45 11.24 7.29
#